data_AF-W1YM35-F1
#
_entry.id   AF-W1YM35-F1
#
_cell.length_a   1.000
_cell.length_b   1.000
_cell.length_c   1.000
_cell.angle_alpha   90.00
_cell.angle_beta   90.00
_cell.angle_gamma   90.00
#
_symmetry.space_group_name_H-M   'P 1'
#
loop_
_entity.id
_entity.type
_entity.pdbx_description
1 polymer ?
#
loop_
_entity_poly.entity_id
_entity_poly.type
_entity_poly.pdbx_seq_one_letter_code
_entity_poly.pdbx_strand_id
1 'polypeptide(L)' 'YWCDIGYVSKINDKDVERLNNDGKLANYAATHDIGKLGIERYYEDVLHGQTGYEEVEVNNRGRVIRQLKEVPPQAGH' A
#
# COMPACT_ATOMS: atom_id res chain seq x y z
N TYR A 1 23.71 -15.93 -2.95
CA TYR A 1 22.32 -16.08 -3.42
C TYR A 1 21.39 -14.97 -2.89
N TRP A 2 21.90 -13.76 -2.61
CA TRP A 2 21.08 -12.64 -2.09
C TRP A 2 20.58 -11.68 -3.20
N CYS A 3 21.08 -11.81 -4.43
CA CYS A 3 20.72 -10.92 -5.54
C CYS A 3 19.32 -11.22 -6.11
N ASP A 4 18.83 -12.45 -5.97
CA ASP A 4 17.59 -12.90 -6.62
C ASP A 4 16.33 -12.41 -5.89
N ILE A 5 16.42 -12.17 -4.58
CA ILE A 5 15.28 -11.70 -3.77
C ILE A 5 14.93 -10.26 -4.15
N GLY A 6 15.93 -9.37 -4.21
CA GLY A 6 15.71 -7.94 -4.46
C GLY A 6 15.53 -7.14 -3.18
N TYR A 7 14.85 -5.99 -3.27
CA TYR A 7 14.60 -5.10 -2.13
C TYR A 7 13.35 -4.24 -2.33
N VAL A 8 12.78 -3.78 -1.21
CA VAL A 8 11.75 -2.73 -1.15
C VAL A 8 12.39 -1.38 -0.80
N SER A 9 11.83 -0.30 -1.33
CA SER A 9 12.20 1.05 -0.90
C SER A 9 11.08 2.04 -1.13
N LYS A 10 11.26 3.24 -0.59
CA LYS A 10 10.31 4.33 -0.68
C LYS A 10 9.75 4.53 -2.09
N ILE A 11 8.44 4.66 -2.17
CA ILE A 11 7.69 5.04 -3.38
C ILE A 11 8.14 6.43 -3.83
N ASN A 12 8.38 6.56 -5.13
CA ASN A 12 8.67 7.80 -5.81
C ASN A 12 7.63 8.08 -6.90
N ASP A 13 7.71 9.26 -7.52
CA ASP A 13 6.71 9.72 -8.49
C ASP A 13 6.53 8.77 -9.69
N LYS A 14 7.59 8.07 -10.11
CA LYS A 14 7.50 7.09 -11.21
C LYS A 14 6.73 5.84 -10.79
N ASP A 15 6.84 5.41 -9.54
CA ASP A 15 6.02 4.30 -9.06
C ASP A 15 4.57 4.74 -8.91
N VAL A 16 4.30 5.97 -8.45
CA VAL A 16 2.95 6.54 -8.39
C VAL A 16 2.32 6.57 -9.78
N GLU A 17 3.05 7.06 -10.79
CA GLU A 17 2.60 7.07 -12.18
C GLU A 17 2.31 5.65 -12.68
N ARG A 18 3.22 4.69 -12.43
CA ARG A 18 3.02 3.28 -12.79
C ARG A 18 1.79 2.69 -12.13
N LEU A 19 1.65 2.85 -10.81
CA LEU A 19 0.51 2.35 -10.04
C LEU A 19 -0.81 2.99 -10.49
N ASN A 20 -0.79 4.26 -10.87
CA ASN A 20 -1.97 4.95 -11.40
C ASN A 20 -2.36 4.40 -12.77
N ASN A 21 -1.38 4.22 -13.67
CA ASN A 21 -1.60 3.65 -15.00
C ASN A 21 -2.11 2.20 -14.92
N ASP A 22 -1.64 1.45 -13.92
CA ASP A 22 -2.05 0.07 -13.66
C ASP A 22 -3.37 -0.04 -12.87
N GLY A 23 -3.96 1.09 -12.45
CA GLY A 23 -5.20 1.13 -11.66
C GLY A 23 -5.06 0.61 -10.22
N LYS A 24 -3.83 0.52 -9.70
CA LYS A 24 -3.51 -0.04 -8.38
C LYS A 24 -3.33 1.01 -7.30
N LEU A 25 -3.18 2.29 -7.65
CA LEU A 25 -2.81 3.36 -6.73
C LEU A 25 -3.70 3.44 -5.48
N ALA A 26 -4.99 3.16 -5.59
CA ALA A 26 -5.91 3.15 -4.45
C ALA A 26 -5.49 2.14 -3.35
N ASN A 27 -4.96 0.98 -3.74
CA ASN A 27 -4.47 -0.05 -2.83
C ASN A 27 -3.13 0.30 -2.17
N TYR A 28 -2.57 1.47 -2.46
CA TYR A 28 -1.32 1.98 -1.90
C TYR A 28 -1.53 3.26 -1.10
N ALA A 29 -2.79 3.64 -0.80
CA ALA A 29 -3.12 4.88 -0.11
C ALA A 29 -2.45 5.02 1.27
N ALA A 30 -2.16 3.90 1.94
CA ALA A 30 -1.47 3.85 3.24
C ALA A 30 -0.05 3.26 3.14
N THR A 31 0.46 3.01 1.93
CA THR A 31 1.71 2.28 1.68
C THR A 31 2.77 3.23 1.18
N HIS A 32 3.98 3.13 1.74
CA HIS A 32 5.06 4.09 1.51
C HIS A 32 6.29 3.48 0.85
N ASP A 33 6.39 2.16 0.78
CA ASP A 33 7.49 1.39 0.20
C ASP A 33 6.95 0.41 -0.84
N ILE A 34 7.78 0.07 -1.83
CA ILE A 34 7.41 -0.83 -2.94
C ILE A 34 8.64 -1.63 -3.41
N GLY A 35 8.43 -2.86 -3.87
CA GLY A 35 9.44 -3.71 -4.49
C GLY A 35 10.10 -3.04 -5.70
N LYS A 36 11.43 -2.92 -5.67
CA LYS A 36 12.22 -2.25 -6.71
C LYS A 36 12.93 -3.19 -7.66
N LEU A 37 13.31 -4.37 -7.18
CA LEU A 37 14.11 -5.33 -7.94
C LEU A 37 13.75 -6.76 -7.51
N GLY A 38 14.17 -7.74 -8.31
CA GLY A 38 14.10 -9.16 -7.97
C GLY A 38 12.67 -9.67 -7.81
N ILE A 39 12.54 -10.67 -6.95
CA ILE A 39 11.27 -11.29 -6.55
C ILE A 39 10.33 -10.26 -5.90
N GLU A 40 10.85 -9.33 -5.08
CA GLU A 40 10.04 -8.28 -4.45
C GLU A 40 9.21 -7.51 -5.48
N ARG A 41 9.87 -7.00 -6.54
CA ARG A 41 9.15 -6.26 -7.60
C ARG A 41 8.27 -7.15 -8.45
N TYR A 42 8.72 -8.37 -8.75
CA TYR A 42 8.00 -9.25 -9.67
C TYR A 42 6.68 -9.75 -9.06
N TYR A 43 6.69 -10.06 -7.77
CA TYR A 43 5.51 -10.55 -7.04
C TYR A 43 4.86 -9.48 -6.16
N GLU A 44 5.17 -8.20 -6.38
CA GLU A 44 4.63 -7.07 -5.62
C GLU A 44 3.11 -7.17 -5.42
N ASP A 45 2.34 -7.46 -6.48
CA ASP A 45 0.88 -7.53 -6.41
C ASP A 45 0.37 -8.62 -5.44
N VAL A 46 1.14 -9.69 -5.28
CA VAL A 46 0.81 -10.82 -4.41
C VAL A 46 1.34 -10.59 -3.00
N LEU A 47 2.54 -10.02 -2.87
CA LEU A 47 3.22 -9.76 -1.61
C LEU A 47 2.63 -8.54 -0.86
N HIS A 48 2.14 -7.55 -1.60
CA HIS A 48 1.58 -6.32 -1.03
C HIS A 48 0.24 -6.55 -0.31
N GLY A 49 -0.59 -7.45 -0.85
CA GLY A 49 -1.91 -7.74 -0.30
C GLY A 49 -2.93 -6.64 -0.59
N GLN A 50 -3.92 -6.49 0.29
CA GLN A 50 -5.02 -5.54 0.14
C GLN A 50 -5.10 -4.60 1.34
N THR A 51 -5.06 -3.30 1.09
CA THR A 51 -5.23 -2.30 2.14
C THR A 51 -6.67 -2.28 2.63
N GLY A 52 -6.81 -2.32 3.96
CA GLY A 52 -8.07 -2.07 4.64
C GLY A 52 -8.40 -0.59 4.70
N TYR A 53 -9.50 -0.26 5.36
CA TYR A 53 -9.89 1.11 5.62
C TYR A 53 -10.73 1.24 6.89
N GLU A 54 -10.75 2.45 7.44
CA GLU A 54 -11.53 2.81 8.61
C GLU A 54 -12.51 3.94 8.28
N GLU A 55 -13.77 3.79 8.69
CA GLU A 55 -14.73 4.88 8.70
C GLU A 55 -14.71 5.51 10.08
N VAL A 56 -14.23 6.76 10.15
CA VAL A 56 -14.08 7.51 11.41
C VAL A 56 -14.97 8.74 11.42
N GLU A 57 -15.62 8.99 12.56
CA GLU A 57 -16.37 10.21 12.81
C GLU A 57 -15.40 11.30 13.28
N VAL A 58 -15.45 12.47 12.64
CA VAL A 58 -14.58 13.62 12.94
C VAL A 58 -15.39 14.83 13.39
N ASN A 59 -14.84 15.60 14.34
CA ASN A 59 -15.46 16.86 14.74
C ASN A 59 -15.11 18.01 13.77
N ASN A 60 -15.69 19.19 13.99
CA ASN A 60 -15.45 20.39 13.19
C ASN A 60 -13.99 20.91 13.19
N ARG A 61 -13.12 20.37 14.04
CA ARG A 61 -11.67 20.66 14.09
C ARG A 61 -10.83 19.57 13.40
N GLY A 62 -11.47 18.57 12.78
CA GLY A 62 -10.80 17.46 12.10
C GLY A 62 -10.22 16.39 13.03
N ARG A 63 -10.60 16.38 14.31
CA ARG A 63 -10.15 15.34 15.25
C ARG A 63 -11.10 14.15 15.19
N VAL A 64 -10.53 12.95 15.13
CA VAL A 64 -11.28 11.69 15.26
C VAL A 64 -11.91 11.61 16.65
N ILE A 65 -13.23 11.37 16.69
CA ILE A 65 -14.00 11.23 17.93
C ILE A 65 -14.49 9.80 18.15
N ARG A 66 -14.66 9.01 17.08
CA ARG A 66 -15.07 7.61 17.15
C ARG A 66 -14.78 6.86 15.85
N GLN A 67 -14.52 5.55 15.93
CA GLN A 67 -14.50 4.64 14.80
C GLN A 67 -15.88 4.02 14.60
N LEU A 68 -16.43 4.12 13.39
CA LEU A 68 -17.76 3.61 13.03
C LEU A 68 -17.67 2.20 12.45
N LYS A 69 -16.66 1.96 11.61
CA LYS A 69 -16.45 0.70 10.92
C LYS A 69 -14.97 0.50 10.61
N GLU A 70 -14.56 -0.75 10.65
CA GLU A 70 -13.25 -1.21 10.23
C GLU A 70 -13.41 -2.28 9.17
N VAL A 71 -12.63 -2.17 8.10
CA VAL A 71 -12.35 -3.28 7.20
C VAL A 71 -10.85 -3.56 7.32
N PRO A 72 -10.44 -4.68 7.96
CA PRO A 72 -9.03 -4.94 8.20
C PRO A 72 -8.29 -5.18 6.87
N PRO A 73 -6.99 -4.84 6.80
CA PRO A 73 -6.16 -5.19 5.65
C PRO A 73 -5.99 -6.71 5.54
N GLN A 74 -5.73 -7.17 4.32
CA GLN A 74 -5.33 -8.55 4.06
C GLN A 74 -3.85 -8.57 3.70
N ALA A 75 -3.06 -9.31 4.47
CA ALA A 75 -1.65 -9.51 4.16
C ALA A 75 -1.49 -10.25 2.83
N GLY A 76 -0.47 -9.86 2.06
CA GLY A 76 -0.02 -10.63 0.91
C GLY A 76 0.60 -11.97 1.31
N HIS A 77 0.84 -12.82 0.31
CA HIS A 77 1.34 -14.19 0.49
C HIS A 77 2.86 -14.29 0.53
#